data_AF-A0A536K631-F1
#
_entry.id   AF-A0A536K631-F1
#
_cell.length_a   1.000
_cell.length_b   1.000
_cell.length_c   1.000
_cell.angle_alpha   90.00
_cell.angle_beta   90.00
_cell.angle_gamma   90.00
#
_symmetry.space_group_name_H-M   'P 1'
#
loop_
_entity.id
_entity.type
_entity.pdbx_description
1 polymer ?
#
loop_
_entity_poly.entity_id
_entity_poly.type
_entity_poly.pdbx_seq_one_letter_code
_entity_poly.pdbx_strand_id
1 'polypeptide(L)'
;MTVRELTRELIRDQGPITPTRRFEWTVVALCTWLMAGAYLDAWAHRHLARLETFFTPWHGVLYSGIFAILIFLGVRALRNQGRGHRLDQALPAGYNLSLVGAVLFGIGGVIDMFWHLRFGIEVNLAALISPPHLLLMLAGTLIVAGPLRAAWRRPVSEAPWTAVISASLLLSMFTFFNQFDQPLVDTYATATSGAPATVAQLQELGILGIMVQTALLTGVVLYLLGRFTLPFGSITLLVGLNGALLGTLEQNFDLIPVAIIGGLLADLVMLWLKPGPKRVVALRVGAFLGPVGVSALYLLFLELTRGIGWPISLWLGSIAVSGAIGVLLSYLTVHPPLPALDAAG
;
A
#
# COMPACT_ATOMS: atom_id res chain seq x y z
N MET A 1 11.19 3.66 34.43
CA MET A 1 10.55 2.89 33.35
C MET A 1 11.64 2.40 32.43
N THR A 2 11.75 1.09 32.23
CA THR A 2 12.78 0.50 31.34
C THR A 2 12.36 0.64 29.87
N VAL A 3 13.32 0.64 28.94
CA VAL A 3 13.03 0.68 27.48
C VAL A 3 12.05 -0.43 27.08
N ARG A 4 12.19 -1.61 27.69
CA ARG A 4 11.34 -2.78 27.44
C ARG A 4 9.87 -2.58 27.87
N GLU A 5 9.64 -1.87 28.97
CA GLU A 5 8.29 -1.49 29.43
C GLU A 5 7.69 -0.43 28.51
N LEU A 6 8.49 0.56 28.10
CA LEU A 6 8.06 1.61 27.17
C LEU A 6 7.59 1.03 25.83
N THR A 7 8.36 0.09 25.26
CA THR A 7 8.01 -0.59 24.00
C THR A 7 6.76 -1.45 24.14
N ARG A 8 6.60 -2.21 25.24
CA ARG A 8 5.41 -3.03 25.48
C ARG A 8 4.13 -2.22 25.60
N GLU A 9 4.20 -1.06 26.26
CA GLU A 9 3.04 -0.20 26.45
C GLU A 9 2.64 0.50 25.15
N LEU A 10 3.60 1.03 24.39
CA LEU A 10 3.34 1.66 23.09
C LEU A 10 2.66 0.72 22.07
N ILE A 11 2.95 -0.58 22.12
CA ILE A 11 2.37 -1.59 21.23
C ILE A 11 0.92 -1.94 21.62
N ARG A 12 0.55 -1.86 22.91
CA ARG A 12 -0.80 -2.23 23.37
C ARG A 12 -1.86 -1.30 22.81
N ASP A 13 -1.56 0.00 22.68
CA ASP A 13 -2.36 0.99 21.95
C ASP A 13 -3.87 0.90 22.29
N GLN A 14 -4.18 0.89 23.59
CA GLN A 14 -5.54 0.76 24.15
C GLN A 14 -6.06 2.08 24.75
N GLY A 15 -5.58 3.22 24.24
CA GLY A 15 -5.94 4.54 24.77
C GLY A 15 -7.46 4.76 24.79
N PRO A 16 -8.04 5.33 25.88
CA PRO A 16 -9.47 5.61 25.98
C PRO A 16 -9.91 6.77 25.07
N ILE A 17 -8.95 7.48 24.46
CA ILE A 17 -9.21 8.67 23.66
C ILE A 17 -9.86 8.25 22.35
N THR A 18 -11.11 8.66 22.16
CA THR A 18 -11.80 8.49 20.88
C THR A 18 -11.31 9.56 19.89
N PRO A 19 -10.87 9.19 18.67
CA PRO A 19 -10.43 10.17 17.70
C PRO A 19 -11.61 11.03 17.22
N THR A 20 -11.43 12.35 17.19
CA THR A 20 -12.41 13.24 16.57
C THR A 20 -12.28 13.19 15.06
N ARG A 21 -13.39 13.43 14.33
CA ARG A 21 -13.38 13.51 12.86
C ARG A 21 -12.31 14.47 12.33
N ARG A 22 -12.13 15.63 12.97
CA ARG A 22 -11.09 16.60 12.60
C ARG A 22 -9.69 16.00 12.73
N PHE A 23 -9.40 15.32 13.83
CA PHE A 23 -8.12 14.66 14.04
C PHE A 23 -7.83 13.61 12.96
N GLU A 24 -8.79 12.73 12.67
CA GLU A 24 -8.58 11.67 11.67
C GLU A 24 -8.29 12.23 10.27
N TRP A 25 -9.07 13.22 9.84
CA TRP A 25 -8.85 13.88 8.55
C TRP A 25 -7.54 14.66 8.49
N THR A 26 -7.11 15.27 9.59
CA THR A 26 -5.77 15.88 9.66
C THR A 26 -4.69 14.83 9.48
N VAL A 27 -4.76 13.67 10.15
CA VAL A 27 -3.75 12.62 9.97
C VAL A 27 -3.76 12.08 8.55
N VAL A 28 -4.94 11.85 7.95
CA VAL A 28 -5.05 11.43 6.55
C VAL A 28 -4.39 12.44 5.62
N ALA A 29 -4.69 13.74 5.76
CA ALA A 29 -4.09 14.79 4.94
C ALA A 29 -2.55 14.82 5.06
N LEU A 30 -2.03 14.68 6.28
CA LEU A 30 -0.59 14.62 6.52
C LEU A 30 0.05 13.36 5.93
N CYS A 31 -0.61 12.20 6.02
CA CYS A 31 -0.14 10.96 5.38
C CYS A 31 -0.16 11.07 3.86
N THR A 32 -1.18 11.70 3.28
CA THR A 32 -1.24 11.98 1.83
C THR A 32 -0.11 12.91 1.41
N TRP A 33 0.19 13.95 2.19
CA TRP A 33 1.36 14.80 1.94
C TRP A 33 2.64 13.97 1.95
N LEU A 34 2.89 13.19 2.99
CA LEU A 34 4.07 12.32 3.08
C LEU A 34 4.23 11.44 1.82
N MET A 35 3.15 10.76 1.41
CA MET A 35 3.19 9.89 0.22
C MET A 35 3.37 10.67 -1.08
N ALA A 36 2.72 11.83 -1.22
CA ALA A 36 2.93 12.69 -2.39
C ALA A 36 4.39 13.16 -2.48
N GLY A 37 5.00 13.52 -1.35
CA GLY A 37 6.42 13.85 -1.26
C GLY A 37 7.33 12.70 -1.67
N ALA A 38 7.06 11.47 -1.19
CA ALA A 38 7.83 10.30 -1.54
C ALA A 38 7.77 9.97 -3.05
N TYR A 39 6.58 10.01 -3.65
CA TYR A 39 6.44 9.78 -5.10
C TYR A 39 7.01 10.92 -5.94
N LEU A 40 6.94 12.17 -5.47
CA LEU A 40 7.59 13.31 -6.13
C LEU A 40 9.11 13.19 -6.11
N ASP A 41 9.66 12.71 -5.00
CA ASP A 41 11.09 12.48 -4.84
C ASP A 41 11.58 11.34 -5.76
N ALA A 42 10.89 10.20 -5.74
CA ALA A 42 11.17 9.09 -6.65
C ALA A 42 11.04 9.50 -8.13
N TRP A 43 10.04 10.32 -8.47
CA TRP A 43 9.91 10.88 -9.81
C TRP A 43 11.18 11.61 -10.23
N ALA A 44 11.78 12.45 -9.38
CA ALA A 44 13.01 13.13 -9.76
C ALA A 44 14.23 12.24 -9.85
N HIS A 45 14.35 11.24 -8.98
CA HIS A 45 15.43 10.26 -9.10
C HIS A 45 15.41 9.53 -10.46
N ARG A 46 14.23 9.40 -11.10
CA ARG A 46 14.08 8.77 -12.42
C ARG A 46 14.26 9.74 -13.59
N HIS A 47 13.87 11.01 -13.43
CA HIS A 47 13.79 11.94 -14.57
C HIS A 47 14.83 13.06 -14.58
N LEU A 48 15.40 13.40 -13.42
CA LEU A 48 16.38 14.48 -13.31
C LEU A 48 17.78 13.89 -13.27
N ALA A 49 18.64 14.36 -14.17
CA ALA A 49 20.03 13.96 -14.17
C ALA A 49 20.71 14.46 -12.88
N ARG A 50 21.34 13.52 -12.15
CA ARG A 50 22.27 13.77 -11.05
C ARG A 50 21.69 14.63 -9.91
N LEU A 51 20.92 13.99 -9.04
CA LEU A 51 20.72 14.47 -7.67
C LEU A 51 22.00 14.14 -6.86
N GLU A 52 23.05 14.95 -6.98
CA GLU A 52 24.35 14.67 -6.32
C GLU A 52 24.36 14.98 -4.81
N THR A 53 23.24 15.46 -4.26
CA THR A 53 23.13 15.88 -2.85
C THR A 53 21.92 15.26 -2.17
N PHE A 54 22.07 14.94 -0.88
CA PHE A 54 20.99 14.44 -0.02
C PHE A 54 19.89 15.48 0.26
N PHE A 55 20.23 16.76 0.18
CA PHE A 55 19.27 17.85 0.29
C PHE A 55 18.92 18.36 -1.10
N THR A 56 17.71 18.03 -1.54
CA THR A 56 17.11 18.56 -2.77
C THR A 56 15.77 19.18 -2.40
N PRO A 57 15.19 20.05 -3.23
CA PRO A 57 13.89 20.60 -2.86
C PRO A 57 12.78 19.52 -2.84
N TRP A 58 12.96 18.36 -3.49
CA TRP A 58 11.96 17.29 -3.52
C TRP A 58 12.00 16.44 -2.25
N HIS A 59 13.21 16.12 -1.77
CA HIS A 59 13.43 15.69 -0.40
C HIS A 59 12.80 16.69 0.58
N GLY A 60 12.87 18.00 0.32
CA GLY A 60 12.21 19.03 1.12
C GLY A 60 10.69 18.83 1.27
N VAL A 61 10.00 18.36 0.22
CA VAL A 61 8.56 18.05 0.29
C VAL A 61 8.30 16.80 1.14
N LEU A 62 9.10 15.75 0.97
CA LEU A 62 9.06 14.54 1.79
C LEU A 62 9.35 14.85 3.28
N TYR A 63 10.42 15.59 3.55
CA TYR A 63 10.89 15.96 4.89
C TYR A 63 9.88 16.85 5.61
N SER A 64 9.28 17.82 4.90
CA SER A 64 8.22 18.65 5.50
C SER A 64 6.98 17.83 5.85
N GLY A 65 6.60 16.86 5.02
CA GLY A 65 5.51 15.93 5.31
C GLY A 65 5.74 15.11 6.60
N ILE A 66 6.90 14.47 6.73
CA ILE A 66 7.22 13.70 7.95
C ILE A 66 7.35 14.59 9.18
N PHE A 67 7.96 15.77 9.04
CA PHE A 67 8.12 16.71 10.15
C PHE A 67 6.76 17.23 10.65
N ALA A 68 5.83 17.52 9.73
CA ALA A 68 4.47 17.90 10.08
C ALA A 68 3.72 16.79 10.84
N ILE A 69 3.88 15.53 10.43
CA ILE A 69 3.31 14.36 11.16
C ILE A 69 3.90 14.26 12.56
N LEU A 70 5.23 14.32 12.67
CA LEU A 70 5.94 14.20 13.94
C LEU A 70 5.54 15.30 14.92
N ILE A 71 5.47 16.56 14.45
CA ILE A 71 5.00 17.69 15.27
C ILE A 71 3.54 17.47 15.66
N PHE A 72 2.66 17.13 14.71
CA PHE A 72 1.23 17.02 15.00
C PHE A 72 0.94 15.93 16.04
N LEU A 73 1.47 14.73 15.85
CA LEU A 73 1.28 13.62 16.78
C LEU A 73 2.06 13.84 18.08
N GLY A 74 3.29 14.34 18.01
CA GLY A 74 4.14 14.62 19.16
C GLY A 74 3.55 15.68 20.09
N VAL A 75 3.11 16.82 19.55
CA VAL A 75 2.47 17.88 20.34
C VAL A 75 1.17 17.39 20.98
N ARG A 76 0.38 16.57 20.27
CA ARG A 76 -0.84 15.97 20.83
C ARG A 76 -0.53 15.00 21.97
N ALA A 77 0.46 14.13 21.79
CA ALA A 77 0.89 13.20 22.82
C ALA A 77 1.41 13.96 24.05
N LEU A 78 2.31 14.94 23.89
CA LEU A 78 2.86 15.75 24.98
C LEU A 78 1.78 16.52 25.73
N ARG A 79 0.82 17.14 25.01
CA ARG A 79 -0.30 17.85 25.65
C ARG A 79 -1.21 16.91 26.45
N ASN A 80 -1.41 15.68 25.99
CA ASN A 80 -2.22 14.71 26.71
C ASN A 80 -1.46 14.12 27.90
N GLN A 81 -0.15 13.92 27.80
CA GLN A 81 0.68 13.58 28.95
C GLN A 81 0.68 14.67 30.02
N GLY A 82 0.75 15.95 29.62
CA GLY A 82 0.59 17.08 30.55
C GLY A 82 -0.77 17.13 31.25
N ARG A 83 -1.77 16.40 30.76
CA ARG A 83 -3.08 16.19 31.40
C ARG A 83 -3.16 14.90 32.22
N GLY A 84 -2.06 14.19 32.39
CA GLY A 84 -1.97 12.96 33.19
C GLY A 84 -2.19 11.66 32.41
N HIS A 85 -2.34 11.69 31.08
CA HIS A 85 -2.40 10.46 30.29
C HIS A 85 -1.03 9.79 30.23
N ARG A 86 -1.00 8.46 30.32
CA ARG A 86 0.22 7.66 30.08
C ARG A 86 0.61 7.72 28.60
N LEU A 87 1.88 7.43 28.27
CA LEU A 87 2.37 7.50 26.90
C LEU A 87 1.59 6.60 25.93
N ASP A 88 1.23 5.38 26.34
CA ASP A 88 0.42 4.42 25.58
C ASP A 88 -1.06 4.82 25.41
N GLN A 89 -1.46 5.87 26.11
CA GLN A 89 -2.81 6.43 26.11
C GLN A 89 -2.83 7.89 25.63
N ALA A 90 -1.67 8.43 25.23
CA ALA A 90 -1.50 9.84 24.92
C ALA A 90 -2.09 10.24 23.57
N LEU A 91 -2.37 9.27 22.69
CA LEU A 91 -3.04 9.47 21.41
C LEU A 91 -4.32 8.63 21.33
N PRO A 92 -5.24 8.98 20.40
CA PRO A 92 -6.36 8.10 20.10
C PRO A 92 -5.90 6.70 19.69
N ALA A 93 -6.66 5.68 20.10
CA ALA A 93 -6.34 4.29 19.81
C ALA A 93 -6.15 4.08 18.29
N GLY A 94 -5.06 3.42 17.90
CA GLY A 94 -4.64 3.20 16.51
C GLY A 94 -3.43 4.05 16.07
N TYR A 95 -3.17 5.17 16.77
CA TYR A 95 -2.18 6.17 16.37
C TYR A 95 -0.86 6.14 17.15
N ASN A 96 -0.76 5.39 18.24
CA ASN A 96 0.52 5.26 18.96
C ASN A 96 1.61 4.66 18.07
N LEU A 97 1.27 3.63 17.29
CA LEU A 97 2.20 3.07 16.30
C LEU A 97 2.54 4.06 15.19
N SER A 98 1.65 5.00 14.84
CA SER A 98 1.98 6.06 13.87
C SER A 98 2.99 7.05 14.46
N LEU A 99 2.92 7.36 15.76
CA LEU A 99 3.93 8.18 16.44
C LEU A 99 5.27 7.45 16.52
N VAL A 100 5.28 6.16 16.85
CA VAL A 100 6.50 5.33 16.81
C VAL A 100 7.07 5.32 15.39
N GLY A 101 6.24 5.10 14.39
CA GLY A 101 6.62 5.20 12.98
C GLY A 101 7.23 6.56 12.65
N ALA A 102 6.64 7.67 13.08
CA ALA A 102 7.16 9.01 12.82
C ALA A 102 8.56 9.24 13.43
N VAL A 103 8.79 8.75 14.65
CA VAL A 103 10.10 8.80 15.29
C VAL A 103 11.11 7.92 14.56
N LEU A 104 10.72 6.68 14.23
CA LEU A 104 11.57 5.75 13.48
C LEU A 104 11.90 6.27 12.09
N PHE A 105 10.99 6.98 11.43
CA PHE A 105 11.23 7.59 10.11
C PHE A 105 12.29 8.69 10.22
N GLY A 106 12.21 9.54 11.25
CA GLY A 106 13.21 10.57 11.51
C GLY A 106 14.60 9.97 11.77
N ILE A 107 14.67 8.92 12.59
CA ILE A 107 15.92 8.16 12.83
C ILE A 107 16.41 7.51 11.53
N GLY A 108 15.51 6.89 10.77
CA GLY A 108 15.79 6.25 9.50
C GLY A 108 16.39 7.22 8.48
N GLY A 109 15.84 8.44 8.38
CA GLY A 109 16.37 9.47 7.48
C GLY A 109 17.77 9.96 7.88
N VAL A 110 18.09 10.03 9.17
CA VAL A 110 19.46 10.33 9.62
C VAL A 110 20.41 9.18 9.30
N ILE A 111 19.99 7.93 9.52
CA ILE A 111 20.77 6.75 9.15
C ILE A 111 21.02 6.72 7.64
N ASP A 112 19.99 7.01 6.85
CA ASP A 112 20.03 7.08 5.40
C ASP A 112 20.98 8.17 4.89
N MET A 113 20.96 9.35 5.51
CA MET A 113 21.95 10.40 5.24
C MET A 113 23.39 9.91 5.44
N PHE A 114 23.68 9.29 6.59
CA PHE A 114 25.02 8.75 6.86
C PHE A 114 25.39 7.60 5.93
N TRP A 115 24.40 6.79 5.54
CA TRP A 115 24.58 5.71 4.58
C TRP A 115 25.03 6.26 3.23
N HIS A 116 24.34 7.26 2.69
CA HIS A 116 24.72 7.91 1.45
C HIS A 116 26.09 8.61 1.52
N LEU A 117 26.44 9.22 2.66
CA LEU A 117 27.77 9.81 2.86
C LEU A 117 28.89 8.75 2.84
N ARG A 118 28.60 7.51 3.29
CA ARG A 118 29.62 6.46 3.42
C ARG A 118 29.74 5.57 2.20
N PHE A 119 28.62 5.26 1.54
CA PHE A 119 28.49 4.28 0.47
C PHE A 119 28.10 4.89 -0.88
N GLY A 120 27.82 6.21 -0.93
CA GLY A 120 27.32 6.90 -2.11
C GLY A 120 25.79 6.81 -2.23
N ILE A 121 25.24 7.51 -3.22
CA ILE A 121 23.81 7.47 -3.53
C ILE A 121 23.53 6.24 -4.39
N GLU A 122 22.71 5.32 -3.90
CA GLU A 122 22.33 4.12 -4.64
C GLU A 122 21.51 4.47 -5.89
N VAL A 123 21.62 3.61 -6.90
CA VAL A 123 20.86 3.71 -8.16
C VAL A 123 20.02 2.45 -8.36
N ASN A 124 18.90 2.58 -9.09
CA ASN A 124 18.01 1.48 -9.47
C ASN A 124 17.49 0.70 -8.24
N LEU A 125 17.51 -0.63 -8.31
CA LEU A 125 16.97 -1.51 -7.27
C LEU A 125 17.59 -1.27 -5.90
N ALA A 126 18.90 -1.00 -5.84
CA ALA A 126 19.61 -0.80 -4.57
C ALA A 126 19.05 0.39 -3.77
N ALA A 127 18.54 1.43 -4.45
CA ALA A 127 17.92 2.58 -3.80
C ALA A 127 16.59 2.24 -3.11
N LEU A 128 15.93 1.13 -3.48
CA LEU A 128 14.66 0.72 -2.88
C LEU A 128 14.86 -0.22 -1.69
N ILE A 129 15.84 -1.13 -1.78
CA ILE A 129 16.00 -2.24 -0.83
C ILE A 129 17.15 -2.07 0.15
N SER A 130 17.85 -0.92 0.15
CA SER A 130 18.94 -0.71 1.10
C SER A 130 18.44 -0.70 2.56
N PRO A 131 19.28 -1.07 3.54
CA PRO A 131 18.83 -1.19 4.93
C PRO A 131 18.13 0.06 5.51
N PRO A 132 18.59 1.30 5.26
CA PRO A 132 17.87 2.49 5.71
C PRO A 132 16.49 2.63 5.04
N HIS A 133 16.39 2.36 3.73
CA HIS A 133 15.13 2.40 2.98
C HIS A 133 14.11 1.38 3.50
N LEU A 134 14.54 0.18 3.90
CA LEU A 134 13.65 -0.80 4.55
C LEU A 134 13.15 -0.35 5.92
N LEU A 135 13.98 0.38 6.69
CA LEU A 135 13.55 1.01 7.94
C LEU A 135 12.54 2.13 7.67
N LEU A 136 12.76 2.95 6.64
CA LEU A 136 11.83 3.99 6.20
C LEU A 136 10.50 3.39 5.70
N MET A 137 10.53 2.28 4.96
CA MET A 137 9.35 1.53 4.55
C MET A 137 8.53 1.05 5.75
N LEU A 138 9.19 0.42 6.74
CA LEU A 138 8.54 -0.03 7.97
C LEU A 138 7.93 1.15 8.73
N ALA A 139 8.70 2.22 8.93
CA ALA A 139 8.26 3.41 9.64
C ALA A 139 7.07 4.08 8.92
N GLY A 140 7.16 4.26 7.61
CA GLY A 140 6.10 4.80 6.76
C GLY A 140 4.84 3.95 6.82
N THR A 141 4.96 2.62 6.76
CA THR A 141 3.85 1.67 6.91
C THR A 141 3.13 1.86 8.25
N LEU A 142 3.89 1.98 9.34
CA LEU A 142 3.32 2.24 10.66
C LEU A 142 2.58 3.58 10.71
N ILE A 143 3.08 4.62 10.04
CA ILE A 143 2.43 5.93 9.96
C ILE A 143 1.10 5.83 9.19
N VAL A 144 1.15 5.43 7.91
CA VAL A 144 0.00 5.52 6.99
C VAL A 144 -1.14 4.58 7.34
N ALA A 145 -0.86 3.46 8.01
CA ALA A 145 -1.90 2.53 8.48
C ALA A 145 -2.63 3.01 9.76
N GLY A 146 -2.30 4.18 10.31
CA GLY A 146 -2.91 4.74 11.52
C GLY A 146 -4.44 4.84 11.48
N PRO A 147 -5.01 5.59 10.51
CA PRO A 147 -6.47 5.71 10.40
C PRO A 147 -7.17 4.36 10.17
N LEU A 148 -6.58 3.45 9.40
CA LEU A 148 -7.10 2.09 9.21
C LEU A 148 -7.11 1.30 10.52
N ARG A 149 -6.01 1.29 11.28
CA ARG A 149 -5.93 0.64 12.60
C ARG A 149 -6.93 1.24 13.58
N ALA A 150 -7.09 2.56 13.59
CA ALA A 150 -8.05 3.25 14.44
C ALA A 150 -9.50 2.85 14.10
N ALA A 151 -9.84 2.79 12.81
CA ALA A 151 -11.16 2.34 12.37
C ALA A 151 -11.44 0.88 12.75
N TRP A 152 -10.43 0.00 12.65
CA TRP A 152 -10.56 -1.42 12.98
C TRP A 152 -11.04 -1.68 14.41
N ARG A 153 -10.61 -0.81 15.34
CA ARG A 153 -10.93 -0.89 16.77
C ARG A 153 -12.31 -0.33 17.13
N ARG A 154 -12.98 0.38 16.22
CA ARG A 154 -14.31 0.98 16.48
C ARG A 154 -15.45 -0.01 16.18
N PRO A 155 -16.60 0.10 16.85
CA PRO A 155 -17.78 -0.72 16.56
C PRO A 155 -18.55 -0.24 15.31
N VAL A 156 -17.84 -0.04 14.20
CA VAL A 156 -18.42 0.34 12.90
C VAL A 156 -18.40 -0.85 11.94
N SER A 157 -19.47 -1.07 11.18
CA SER A 157 -19.56 -2.13 10.18
C SER A 157 -19.09 -1.66 8.80
N GLU A 158 -19.36 -0.41 8.45
CA GLU A 158 -18.94 0.20 7.18
C GLU A 158 -17.58 0.90 7.35
N ALA A 159 -16.71 0.77 6.35
CA ALA A 159 -15.39 1.39 6.37
C ALA A 159 -15.52 2.92 6.28
N PRO A 160 -15.02 3.69 7.25
CA PRO A 160 -14.96 5.14 7.12
C PRO A 160 -13.98 5.53 6.02
N TRP A 161 -14.26 6.62 5.29
CA TRP A 161 -13.37 7.09 4.20
C TRP A 161 -11.92 7.34 4.63
N THR A 162 -11.68 7.69 5.90
CA THR A 162 -10.33 7.83 6.44
C THR A 162 -9.56 6.50 6.46
N ALA A 163 -10.25 5.38 6.71
CA ALA A 163 -9.67 4.04 6.64
C ALA A 163 -9.45 3.59 5.20
N VAL A 164 -10.38 3.91 4.29
CA VAL A 164 -10.24 3.62 2.85
C VAL A 164 -9.01 4.34 2.29
N ILE A 165 -8.89 5.66 2.51
CA ILE A 165 -7.71 6.44 2.06
C ILE A 165 -6.43 5.90 2.72
N SER A 166 -6.46 5.58 4.00
CA SER A 166 -5.32 4.97 4.71
C SER A 166 -4.91 3.62 4.10
N ALA A 167 -5.86 2.79 3.69
CA ALA A 167 -5.58 1.54 2.98
C ALA A 167 -5.02 1.79 1.56
N SER A 168 -5.50 2.82 0.86
CA SER A 168 -4.94 3.24 -0.43
C SER A 168 -3.49 3.70 -0.30
N LEU A 169 -3.18 4.53 0.70
CA LEU A 169 -1.82 4.98 0.99
C LEU A 169 -0.91 3.82 1.43
N LEU A 170 -1.45 2.85 2.17
CA LEU A 170 -0.74 1.63 2.54
C LEU A 170 -0.41 0.77 1.31
N LEU A 171 -1.36 0.58 0.40
CA LEU A 171 -1.07 -0.07 -0.88
C LEU A 171 0.02 0.70 -1.62
N SER A 172 -0.11 2.02 -1.75
CA SER A 172 0.90 2.86 -2.42
C SER A 172 2.27 2.83 -1.76
N MET A 173 2.36 2.63 -0.44
CA MET A 173 3.62 2.39 0.26
C MET A 173 4.24 1.07 -0.20
N PHE A 174 3.48 -0.03 -0.24
CA PHE A 174 4.02 -1.31 -0.70
C PHE A 174 4.38 -1.32 -2.18
N THR A 175 3.55 -0.73 -3.04
CA THR A 175 3.87 -0.66 -4.48
C THR A 175 5.00 0.29 -4.79
N PHE A 176 5.26 1.31 -3.96
CA PHE A 176 6.42 2.19 -4.10
C PHE A 176 7.72 1.39 -3.93
N PHE A 177 7.82 0.56 -2.88
CA PHE A 177 9.01 -0.25 -2.65
C PHE A 177 9.09 -1.48 -3.59
N ASN A 178 7.96 -1.92 -4.14
CA ASN A 178 7.86 -2.96 -5.16
C ASN A 178 7.80 -2.41 -6.59
N GLN A 179 8.20 -1.15 -6.83
CA GLN A 179 7.98 -0.50 -8.13
C GLN A 179 8.82 -1.06 -9.28
N PHE A 180 9.86 -1.85 -8.99
CA PHE A 180 10.83 -2.37 -9.97
C PHE A 180 10.27 -3.47 -10.89
N ASP A 181 9.24 -4.19 -10.46
CA ASP A 181 8.49 -5.15 -11.29
C ASP A 181 7.03 -4.70 -11.42
N GLN A 182 6.84 -3.39 -11.41
CA GLN A 182 5.60 -2.64 -11.52
C GLN A 182 4.81 -2.76 -12.83
N PRO A 183 3.71 -3.51 -13.08
CA PRO A 183 3.06 -3.47 -14.41
C PRO A 183 2.62 -2.08 -14.92
N LEU A 184 2.32 -1.13 -14.01
CA LEU A 184 1.99 0.27 -14.35
C LEU A 184 3.23 1.18 -14.52
N VAL A 185 4.40 0.69 -14.12
CA VAL A 185 5.70 1.39 -14.20
C VAL A 185 6.50 0.80 -15.36
N ASP A 186 6.77 -0.50 -15.29
CA ASP A 186 7.50 -1.30 -16.27
C ASP A 186 6.53 -2.18 -17.09
N THR A 187 6.21 -1.76 -18.32
CA THR A 187 5.30 -2.52 -19.22
C THR A 187 6.02 -3.67 -19.92
N TYR A 188 6.56 -4.63 -19.18
CA TYR A 188 7.32 -5.75 -19.74
C TYR A 188 6.56 -6.57 -20.79
N ALA A 189 5.23 -6.54 -20.77
CA ALA A 189 4.39 -7.15 -21.80
C ALA A 189 4.60 -6.54 -23.21
N THR A 190 4.98 -5.27 -23.30
CA THR A 190 5.22 -4.58 -24.58
C THR A 190 6.66 -4.69 -25.04
N ALA A 191 7.54 -5.29 -24.24
CA ALA A 191 8.96 -5.32 -24.54
C ALA A 191 9.27 -6.31 -25.68
N THR A 192 10.09 -5.87 -26.62
CA THR A 192 10.64 -6.71 -27.70
C THR A 192 12.16 -6.61 -27.67
N SER A 193 12.85 -7.73 -27.86
CA SER A 193 14.31 -7.79 -27.93
C SER A 193 14.75 -8.80 -28.97
N GLY A 194 15.82 -8.49 -29.70
CA GLY A 194 16.44 -9.41 -30.67
C GLY A 194 17.24 -10.55 -30.01
N ALA A 195 17.50 -10.46 -28.70
CA ALA A 195 18.22 -11.47 -27.94
C ALA A 195 17.23 -12.40 -27.19
N PRO A 196 17.18 -13.71 -27.51
CA PRO A 196 16.20 -14.62 -26.92
C PRO A 196 16.26 -14.71 -25.39
N ALA A 197 17.46 -14.70 -24.80
CA ALA A 197 17.65 -14.78 -23.35
C ALA A 197 17.05 -13.57 -22.61
N THR A 198 17.17 -12.38 -23.19
CA THR A 198 16.58 -11.15 -22.64
C THR A 198 15.05 -11.20 -22.71
N VAL A 199 14.48 -11.73 -23.79
CA VAL A 199 13.02 -11.88 -23.91
C VAL A 199 12.47 -12.79 -22.81
N ALA A 200 13.12 -13.93 -22.56
CA ALA A 200 12.70 -14.85 -21.49
C ALA A 200 12.71 -14.17 -20.12
N GLN A 201 13.78 -13.44 -19.78
CA GLN A 201 13.88 -12.71 -18.51
C GLN A 201 12.79 -11.64 -18.35
N LEU A 202 12.51 -10.86 -19.41
CA LEU A 202 11.46 -9.83 -19.37
C LEU A 202 10.05 -10.45 -19.24
N GLN A 203 9.81 -11.60 -19.86
CA GLN A 203 8.58 -12.36 -19.68
C GLN A 203 8.42 -12.82 -18.23
N GLU A 204 9.48 -13.38 -17.63
CA GLU A 204 9.48 -13.80 -16.23
C GLU A 204 9.17 -12.62 -15.28
N LEU A 205 9.86 -11.48 -15.46
CA LEU A 205 9.64 -10.28 -14.64
C LEU A 205 8.23 -9.73 -14.79
N GLY A 206 7.69 -9.65 -16.01
CA GLY A 206 6.32 -9.16 -16.20
C GLY A 206 5.25 -10.08 -15.62
N ILE A 207 5.43 -11.40 -15.69
CA ILE A 207 4.52 -12.36 -15.06
C ILE A 207 4.62 -12.25 -13.54
N LEU A 208 5.83 -12.19 -12.97
CA LEU A 208 6.05 -11.98 -11.54
C LEU A 208 5.42 -10.66 -11.07
N GLY A 209 5.59 -9.58 -11.82
CA GLY A 209 4.98 -8.28 -11.56
C GLY A 209 3.47 -8.33 -11.47
N ILE A 210 2.80 -8.96 -12.46
CA ILE A 210 1.34 -9.17 -12.45
C ILE A 210 0.91 -10.00 -11.23
N MET A 211 1.64 -11.07 -10.91
CA MET A 211 1.31 -11.95 -9.78
C MET A 211 1.45 -11.23 -8.43
N VAL A 212 2.57 -10.55 -8.19
CA VAL A 212 2.84 -9.83 -6.95
C VAL A 212 1.86 -8.66 -6.78
N GLN A 213 1.62 -7.88 -7.84
CA GLN A 213 0.65 -6.79 -7.78
C GLN A 213 -0.77 -7.30 -7.55
N THR A 214 -1.15 -8.41 -8.19
CA THR A 214 -2.43 -9.07 -7.92
C THR A 214 -2.54 -9.44 -6.45
N ALA A 215 -1.49 -10.04 -5.88
CA ALA A 215 -1.49 -10.47 -4.49
C ALA A 215 -1.60 -9.29 -3.51
N LEU A 216 -0.84 -8.21 -3.74
CA LEU A 216 -0.87 -7.00 -2.92
C LEU A 216 -2.24 -6.32 -2.97
N LEU A 217 -2.74 -6.03 -4.16
CA LEU A 217 -4.03 -5.36 -4.35
C LEU A 217 -5.17 -6.19 -3.76
N THR A 218 -5.26 -7.46 -4.15
CA THR A 218 -6.33 -8.35 -3.68
C THR A 218 -6.22 -8.59 -2.19
N GLY A 219 -5.00 -8.73 -1.65
CA GLY A 219 -4.75 -8.90 -0.23
C GLY A 219 -5.26 -7.71 0.59
N VAL A 220 -5.01 -6.47 0.16
CA VAL A 220 -5.51 -5.27 0.85
C VAL A 220 -7.04 -5.19 0.78
N VAL A 221 -7.64 -5.45 -0.39
CA VAL A 221 -9.11 -5.44 -0.54
C VAL A 221 -9.77 -6.51 0.33
N LEU A 222 -9.24 -7.73 0.31
CA LEU A 222 -9.73 -8.84 1.13
C LEU A 222 -9.52 -8.59 2.63
N TYR A 223 -8.40 -7.98 3.03
CA TYR A 223 -8.18 -7.54 4.40
C TYR A 223 -9.28 -6.58 4.85
N LEU A 224 -9.64 -5.59 4.04
CA LEU A 224 -10.74 -4.69 4.35
C LEU A 224 -12.09 -5.40 4.43
N LEU A 225 -12.41 -6.26 3.45
CA LEU A 225 -13.66 -7.03 3.41
C LEU A 225 -13.79 -8.02 4.57
N GLY A 226 -12.67 -8.46 5.14
CA GLY A 226 -12.65 -9.30 6.35
C GLY A 226 -13.27 -8.63 7.57
N ARG A 227 -13.30 -7.28 7.59
CA ARG A 227 -13.79 -6.50 8.73
C ARG A 227 -14.94 -5.57 8.41
N PHE A 228 -14.96 -4.99 7.22
CA PHE A 228 -15.87 -3.91 6.86
C PHE A 228 -16.70 -4.25 5.62
N THR A 229 -17.89 -3.65 5.54
CA THR A 229 -18.51 -3.38 4.24
C THR A 229 -17.85 -2.16 3.63
N LEU A 230 -17.50 -2.23 2.35
CA LEU A 230 -16.87 -1.12 1.64
C LEU A 230 -17.94 -0.22 0.99
N PRO A 231 -17.89 1.11 1.22
CA PRO A 231 -18.66 2.06 0.42
C PRO A 231 -18.33 1.93 -1.07
N PHE A 232 -19.31 2.15 -1.94
CA PHE A 232 -19.06 2.20 -3.39
C PHE A 232 -18.00 3.26 -3.72
N GLY A 233 -17.06 2.93 -4.60
CA GLY A 233 -15.93 3.78 -4.95
C GLY A 233 -14.68 3.53 -4.10
N SER A 234 -14.74 2.65 -3.10
CA SER A 234 -13.58 2.35 -2.25
C SER A 234 -12.46 1.67 -3.03
N ILE A 235 -12.79 0.69 -3.89
CA ILE A 235 -11.77 -0.01 -4.69
C ILE A 235 -11.28 0.91 -5.80
N THR A 236 -12.17 1.69 -6.42
CA THR A 236 -11.81 2.74 -7.39
C THR A 236 -10.82 3.74 -6.80
N LEU A 237 -11.06 4.23 -5.58
CA LEU A 237 -10.14 5.14 -4.91
C LEU A 237 -8.80 4.47 -4.62
N LEU A 238 -8.83 3.21 -4.19
CA LEU A 238 -7.64 2.45 -3.83
C LEU A 238 -6.73 2.19 -5.03
N VAL A 239 -7.28 1.62 -6.12
CA VAL A 239 -6.51 1.33 -7.34
C VAL A 239 -6.23 2.61 -8.13
N GLY A 240 -7.17 3.55 -8.20
CA GLY A 240 -7.02 4.80 -8.93
C GLY A 240 -5.96 5.72 -8.32
N LEU A 241 -5.96 5.91 -7.00
CA LEU A 241 -4.90 6.68 -6.32
C LEU A 241 -3.55 5.99 -6.47
N ASN A 242 -3.50 4.66 -6.32
CA ASN A 242 -2.28 3.89 -6.48
C ASN A 242 -1.71 3.99 -7.90
N GLY A 243 -2.55 3.79 -8.91
CA GLY A 243 -2.19 3.90 -10.32
C GLY A 243 -1.81 5.32 -10.72
N ALA A 244 -2.47 6.35 -10.18
CA ALA A 244 -2.09 7.75 -10.41
C ALA A 244 -0.69 8.06 -9.87
N LEU A 245 -0.34 7.55 -8.70
CA LEU A 245 1.00 7.70 -8.12
C LEU A 245 2.04 6.88 -8.89
N LEU A 246 1.76 5.62 -9.21
CA LEU A 246 2.68 4.78 -10.00
C LEU A 246 2.92 5.33 -11.40
N GLY A 247 1.89 5.85 -12.06
CA GLY A 247 1.99 6.42 -13.39
C GLY A 247 2.90 7.64 -13.47
N THR A 248 3.17 8.34 -12.35
CA THR A 248 4.16 9.42 -12.35
C THR A 248 5.58 8.88 -12.54
N LEU A 249 5.91 7.71 -11.99
CA LEU A 249 7.27 7.18 -11.91
C LEU A 249 7.95 6.99 -13.27
N GLU A 250 7.20 6.62 -14.30
CA GLU A 250 7.67 6.44 -15.68
C GLU A 250 6.81 7.23 -16.69
N GLN A 251 6.05 8.22 -16.22
CA GLN A 251 5.15 9.04 -17.05
C GLN A 251 4.12 8.25 -17.88
N ASN A 252 3.77 7.03 -17.45
CA ASN A 252 2.69 6.20 -18.02
C ASN A 252 1.29 6.73 -17.62
N PHE A 253 1.02 8.01 -17.84
CA PHE A 253 -0.24 8.65 -17.45
C PHE A 253 -1.46 8.09 -18.20
N ASP A 254 -1.24 7.50 -19.36
CA ASP A 254 -2.23 6.77 -20.17
C ASP A 254 -2.75 5.50 -19.48
N LEU A 255 -2.01 4.94 -18.51
CA LEU A 255 -2.45 3.78 -17.72
C LEU A 255 -3.30 4.15 -16.50
N ILE A 256 -3.41 5.44 -16.15
CA ILE A 256 -4.25 5.89 -15.02
C ILE A 256 -5.74 5.56 -15.25
N PRO A 257 -6.32 5.82 -16.45
CA PRO A 257 -7.67 5.37 -16.76
C PRO A 257 -7.89 3.86 -16.59
N VAL A 258 -6.90 3.02 -16.90
CA VAL A 258 -6.98 1.56 -16.72
C VAL A 258 -7.20 1.20 -15.25
N ALA A 259 -6.41 1.82 -14.36
CA ALA A 259 -6.55 1.66 -12.92
C ALA A 259 -7.92 2.11 -12.40
N ILE A 260 -8.41 3.26 -12.86
CA ILE A 260 -9.73 3.81 -12.48
C ILE A 260 -10.87 2.91 -12.97
N ILE A 261 -10.86 2.51 -14.25
CA ILE A 261 -11.88 1.65 -14.84
C ILE A 261 -11.86 0.27 -14.16
N GLY A 262 -10.68 -0.32 -13.94
CA GLY A 262 -10.54 -1.58 -13.23
C GLY A 262 -11.12 -1.53 -11.81
N GLY A 263 -10.85 -0.44 -11.08
CA GLY A 263 -11.43 -0.21 -9.77
C GLY A 263 -12.95 -0.02 -9.79
N LEU A 264 -13.50 0.68 -10.79
CA LEU A 264 -14.95 0.85 -10.97
C LEU A 264 -15.63 -0.49 -11.25
N LEU A 265 -15.06 -1.30 -12.14
CA LEU A 265 -15.55 -2.64 -12.42
C LEU A 265 -15.54 -3.51 -11.15
N ALA A 266 -14.49 -3.41 -10.34
CA ALA A 266 -14.42 -4.12 -9.07
C ALA A 266 -15.49 -3.63 -8.07
N ASP A 267 -15.72 -2.33 -7.95
CA ASP A 267 -16.80 -1.78 -7.11
C ASP A 267 -18.20 -2.24 -7.59
N LEU A 268 -18.43 -2.35 -8.91
CA LEU A 268 -19.66 -2.93 -9.46
C LEU A 268 -19.83 -4.40 -9.08
N VAL A 269 -18.75 -5.19 -9.12
CA VAL A 269 -18.75 -6.58 -8.64
C VAL A 269 -19.06 -6.62 -7.14
N MET A 270 -18.54 -5.69 -6.33
CA MET A 270 -18.87 -5.58 -4.91
C MET A 270 -20.36 -5.27 -4.68
N LEU A 271 -20.95 -4.36 -5.47
CA LEU A 271 -22.38 -4.03 -5.37
C LEU A 271 -23.28 -5.21 -5.74
N TRP A 272 -22.92 -5.95 -6.79
CA TRP A 272 -23.70 -7.07 -7.30
C TRP A 272 -23.58 -8.31 -6.40
N LEU A 273 -22.35 -8.74 -6.11
CA LEU A 273 -22.10 -9.96 -5.32
C LEU A 273 -22.25 -9.74 -3.82
N LYS A 274 -22.05 -8.51 -3.32
CA LYS A 274 -21.95 -8.16 -1.89
C LYS A 274 -21.10 -9.17 -1.12
N PRO A 275 -19.83 -9.35 -1.53
CA PRO A 275 -18.94 -10.33 -0.93
C PRO A 275 -18.60 -9.95 0.52
N GLY A 276 -18.37 -10.97 1.34
CA GLY A 276 -17.94 -10.78 2.72
C GLY A 276 -17.87 -12.10 3.49
N PRO A 277 -17.46 -12.07 4.77
CA PRO A 277 -17.23 -13.29 5.57
C PRO A 277 -18.48 -14.16 5.71
N LYS A 278 -19.67 -13.56 5.66
CA LYS A 278 -20.96 -14.27 5.71
C LYS A 278 -21.40 -14.86 4.37
N ARG A 279 -20.77 -14.46 3.25
CA ARG A 279 -21.10 -14.89 1.88
C ARG A 279 -19.84 -15.40 1.18
N VAL A 280 -19.30 -16.50 1.69
CA VAL A 280 -17.99 -17.05 1.30
C VAL A 280 -17.89 -17.33 -0.20
N VAL A 281 -18.94 -17.89 -0.81
CA VAL A 281 -18.95 -18.14 -2.26
C VAL A 281 -18.86 -16.83 -3.05
N ALA A 282 -19.63 -15.81 -2.67
CA ALA A 282 -19.57 -14.49 -3.31
C ALA A 282 -18.20 -13.84 -3.12
N LEU A 283 -17.58 -13.99 -1.94
CA LEU A 283 -16.21 -13.52 -1.66
C LEU A 283 -15.19 -14.19 -2.58
N ARG A 284 -15.24 -15.52 -2.71
CA ARG A 284 -14.31 -16.28 -3.58
C ARG A 284 -14.51 -15.95 -5.06
N VAL A 285 -15.76 -15.85 -5.52
CA VAL A 285 -16.06 -15.46 -6.90
C VAL A 285 -15.58 -14.04 -7.17
N GLY A 286 -15.84 -13.08 -6.26
CA GLY A 286 -15.32 -11.72 -6.38
C GLY A 286 -13.79 -11.66 -6.37
N ALA A 287 -13.14 -12.44 -5.52
CA ALA A 287 -11.68 -12.55 -5.44
C ALA A 287 -11.06 -13.20 -6.68
N PHE A 288 -11.82 -14.00 -7.45
CA PHE A 288 -11.40 -14.49 -8.75
C PHE A 288 -11.63 -13.45 -9.86
N LEU A 289 -12.85 -12.93 -9.96
CA LEU A 289 -13.28 -12.06 -11.05
C LEU A 289 -12.58 -10.70 -11.04
N GLY A 290 -12.31 -10.14 -9.86
CA GLY A 290 -11.63 -8.84 -9.74
C GLY A 290 -10.24 -8.85 -10.40
N PRO A 291 -9.31 -9.71 -9.95
CA PRO A 291 -7.99 -9.84 -10.56
C PRO A 291 -8.01 -10.23 -12.04
N VAL A 292 -8.90 -11.17 -12.43
CA VAL A 292 -9.08 -11.54 -13.85
C VAL A 292 -9.46 -10.33 -14.68
N GLY A 293 -10.44 -9.54 -14.21
CA GLY A 293 -10.89 -8.34 -14.91
C GLY A 293 -9.81 -7.26 -15.01
N VAL A 294 -9.06 -7.02 -13.94
CA VAL A 294 -7.97 -6.02 -13.93
C VAL A 294 -6.82 -6.44 -14.86
N SER A 295 -6.35 -7.69 -14.77
CA SER A 295 -5.27 -8.18 -15.64
C SER A 295 -5.69 -8.22 -17.10
N ALA A 296 -6.93 -8.65 -17.39
CA ALA A 296 -7.46 -8.64 -18.75
C ALA A 296 -7.60 -7.22 -19.30
N LEU A 297 -8.09 -6.27 -18.51
CA LEU A 297 -8.21 -4.87 -18.90
C LEU A 297 -6.84 -4.24 -19.19
N TYR A 298 -5.85 -4.50 -18.34
CA TYR A 298 -4.48 -4.04 -18.53
C TYR A 298 -3.86 -4.57 -19.82
N LEU A 299 -3.90 -5.89 -20.04
CA LEU A 299 -3.34 -6.49 -21.25
C LEU A 299 -4.10 -6.06 -22.51
N LEU A 300 -5.43 -5.96 -22.45
CA LEU A 300 -6.22 -5.45 -23.56
C LEU A 300 -5.83 -4.01 -23.91
N PHE A 301 -5.68 -3.15 -22.89
CA PHE A 301 -5.25 -1.78 -23.11
C PHE A 301 -3.87 -1.71 -23.76
N LEU A 302 -2.91 -2.48 -23.27
CA LEU A 302 -1.57 -2.53 -23.85
C LEU A 302 -1.59 -3.01 -25.30
N GLU A 303 -2.37 -4.05 -25.62
CA GLU A 303 -2.48 -4.52 -27.01
C GLU A 303 -3.01 -3.42 -27.94
N LEU A 304 -4.06 -2.71 -27.50
CA LEU A 304 -4.71 -1.68 -28.31
C LEU A 304 -3.85 -0.42 -28.50
N THR A 305 -2.90 -0.16 -27.61
CA THR A 305 -2.15 1.11 -27.58
C THR A 305 -0.67 0.97 -27.90
N ARG A 306 -0.04 -0.12 -27.46
CA ARG A 306 1.41 -0.34 -27.52
C ARG A 306 1.77 -1.65 -28.24
N GLY A 307 0.83 -2.58 -28.34
CA GLY A 307 1.07 -3.96 -28.78
C GLY A 307 1.77 -4.79 -27.69
N ILE A 308 1.49 -6.09 -27.66
CA ILE A 308 2.13 -7.01 -26.72
C ILE A 308 3.06 -7.99 -27.46
N GLY A 309 4.28 -8.14 -26.93
CA GLY A 309 5.29 -9.07 -27.46
C GLY A 309 5.19 -10.50 -26.91
N TRP A 310 4.23 -10.77 -26.04
CA TRP A 310 4.04 -12.09 -25.41
C TRP A 310 3.21 -13.04 -26.27
N PRO A 311 3.53 -14.36 -26.28
CA PRO A 311 2.65 -15.36 -26.86
C PRO A 311 1.33 -15.47 -26.09
N ILE A 312 0.25 -15.85 -26.78
CA ILE A 312 -1.11 -15.97 -26.21
C ILE A 312 -1.19 -16.84 -24.95
N SER A 313 -0.29 -17.83 -24.83
CA SER A 313 -0.19 -18.68 -23.63
C SER A 313 0.16 -17.88 -22.37
N LEU A 314 1.05 -16.88 -22.46
CA LEU A 314 1.40 -16.01 -21.33
C LEU A 314 0.28 -15.03 -20.99
N TRP A 315 -0.47 -14.55 -21.99
CA TRP A 315 -1.63 -13.69 -21.75
C TRP A 315 -2.71 -14.42 -20.96
N LEU A 316 -3.19 -15.54 -21.50
CA LEU A 316 -4.26 -16.31 -20.89
C LEU A 316 -3.80 -16.91 -19.55
N GLY A 317 -2.54 -17.35 -19.48
CA GLY A 317 -1.92 -17.85 -18.26
C GLY A 317 -1.88 -16.80 -17.15
N SER A 318 -1.36 -15.59 -17.42
CA SER A 318 -1.29 -14.53 -16.41
C SER A 318 -2.67 -14.11 -15.89
N ILE A 319 -3.67 -13.97 -16.77
CA ILE A 319 -5.05 -13.65 -16.38
C ILE A 319 -5.62 -14.74 -15.45
N ALA A 320 -5.47 -16.02 -15.83
CA ALA A 320 -5.98 -17.14 -15.02
C ALA A 320 -5.27 -17.24 -13.67
N VAL A 321 -3.94 -17.07 -13.65
CA VAL A 321 -3.13 -17.09 -12.43
C VAL A 321 -3.51 -15.94 -11.49
N SER A 322 -3.80 -14.74 -12.01
CA SER A 322 -4.30 -13.63 -11.18
C SER A 322 -5.58 -14.01 -10.45
N GLY A 323 -6.55 -14.63 -11.13
CA GLY A 323 -7.77 -15.14 -10.49
C GLY A 323 -7.49 -16.20 -9.44
N ALA A 324 -6.60 -17.16 -9.73
CA ALA A 324 -6.21 -18.21 -8.79
C ALA A 324 -5.56 -17.65 -7.51
N ILE A 325 -4.66 -16.66 -7.64
CA ILE A 325 -4.04 -15.96 -6.50
C ILE A 325 -5.11 -15.33 -5.61
N GLY A 326 -6.07 -14.62 -6.20
CA GLY A 326 -7.14 -13.99 -5.44
C GLY A 326 -8.01 -15.01 -4.68
N VAL A 327 -8.34 -16.15 -5.30
CA VAL A 327 -9.03 -17.25 -4.62
C VAL A 327 -8.20 -17.80 -3.46
N LEU A 328 -6.90 -18.04 -3.65
CA LEU A 328 -6.02 -18.54 -2.58
C LEU A 328 -5.98 -17.57 -1.39
N LEU A 329 -5.82 -16.27 -1.65
CA LEU A 329 -5.82 -15.24 -0.61
C LEU A 329 -7.15 -15.17 0.15
N SER A 330 -8.28 -15.47 -0.50
CA SER A 330 -9.59 -15.46 0.17
C SER A 330 -9.69 -16.47 1.33
N TYR A 331 -8.90 -17.55 1.31
CA TYR A 331 -8.85 -18.53 2.41
C TYR A 331 -8.14 -17.99 3.66
N LEU A 332 -7.31 -16.93 3.52
CA LEU A 332 -6.72 -16.22 4.66
C LEU A 332 -7.75 -15.29 5.33
N THR A 333 -8.74 -14.81 4.56
CA THR A 333 -9.80 -13.93 5.08
C THR A 333 -10.92 -14.73 5.74
N VAL A 334 -11.31 -15.86 5.14
CA VAL A 334 -12.33 -16.75 5.69
C VAL A 334 -11.80 -18.17 5.72
N HIS A 335 -11.47 -18.62 6.93
CA HIS A 335 -11.01 -19.97 7.15
C HIS A 335 -12.13 -21.00 6.88
N PRO A 336 -11.78 -22.20 6.37
CA PRO A 336 -12.70 -23.32 6.35
C PRO A 336 -13.26 -23.60 7.75
N PRO A 337 -14.53 -24.05 7.87
CA PRO A 337 -15.07 -24.46 9.15
C PRO A 337 -14.20 -25.60 9.72
N LEU A 338 -13.80 -25.46 10.98
CA LEU A 338 -13.16 -26.56 11.70
C LEU A 338 -14.18 -27.70 11.83
N PRO A 339 -13.75 -28.97 11.69
CA PRO A 339 -14.60 -30.09 12.06
C PRO A 339 -15.12 -29.85 13.49
N ALA A 340 -16.42 -30.04 13.71
CA ALA A 340 -16.90 -30.11 15.08
C ALA A 340 -16.11 -31.23 15.75
N LEU A 341 -15.41 -30.93 16.85
CA LEU A 341 -14.91 -32.00 17.70
C LEU A 341 -16.16 -32.75 18.14
N ASP A 342 -16.28 -34.01 17.74
CA ASP A 342 -17.30 -34.89 18.29
C ASP A 342 -17.11 -34.88 19.80
N ALA A 343 -17.98 -34.14 20.50
CA ALA A 343 -18.14 -34.25 21.93
C ALA A 343 -18.88 -35.58 22.16
N ALA A 344 -18.17 -36.69 21.97
CA ALA A 344 -18.65 -38.04 22.20
C ALA A 344 -17.56 -38.82 22.91
N GLY A 345 -17.77 -39.05 24.21
CA GLY A 345 -16.95 -39.88 25.10
C GLY A 345 -17.02 -39.40 26.53
#